data_AF-A0A0F9J7P7-F1
#
_entry.id   AF-A0A0F9J7P7-F1
#
_cell.length_a   1.000
_cell.length_b   1.000
_cell.length_c   1.000
_cell.angle_alpha   90.00
_cell.angle_beta   90.00
_cell.angle_gamma   90.00
#
_symmetry.space_group_name_H-M   'P 1'
#
loop_
_entity.id
_entity.type
_entity.pdbx_description
1 polymer ?
#
loop_
_entity_poly.entity_id
_entity_poly.type
_entity_poly.pdbx_seq_one_letter_code
_entity_poly.pdbx_strand_id
1 'polypeptide(L)'
;NSIRGNGTDTWNTVLENMIRTYQIGGDSYSEIVRDDDGNLINIKPLDPTVMVHVANKQGTLIRFEQNSKVKGQPRHIFQPEEIFYLPRNRVADEIHGNTMTKRLATIILMRNEAMEDWKRVMHRNVDPMIAYKLDTDDTTKIAAFKAKVDAAKGKGENMYIPQGAVEFEIISLAPNANLNPLAWIESLNNYFYQSAGVPQIILGGVGAITERAVSIAYLAFQQTIEEEQLFLEEQVLSQLNLVIELEFPASLQNDLLSDQQKDGPVNIDESETTATEERA
;
A
#
# COMPACT_ATOMS: atom_id res chain seq x y z
N ASN A 1 23.74 23.60 15.68
CA ASN A 1 23.25 22.34 16.29
C ASN A 1 22.53 21.53 15.24
N SER A 2 23.01 20.32 14.96
CA SER A 2 22.34 19.37 14.05
C SER A 2 21.52 18.41 14.89
N ILE A 3 20.21 18.33 14.65
CA ILE A 3 19.37 17.24 15.19
C ILE A 3 19.92 15.92 14.67
N ARG A 4 20.16 14.96 15.57
CA ARG A 4 20.82 13.67 15.25
C ARG A 4 19.96 12.43 15.49
N GLY A 5 18.73 12.55 15.98
CA GLY A 5 17.89 11.38 16.25
C GLY A 5 18.53 10.45 17.25
N ASN A 6 18.77 9.21 16.82
CA ASN A 6 19.49 8.19 17.59
C ASN A 6 21.03 8.28 17.44
N GLY A 7 21.55 9.41 16.97
CA GLY A 7 22.98 9.70 16.79
C GLY A 7 23.44 9.71 15.33
N THR A 8 22.67 9.14 14.42
CA THR A 8 22.98 9.00 12.98
C THR A 8 22.01 9.71 12.05
N ASP A 9 20.90 10.21 12.59
CA ASP A 9 19.80 10.72 11.79
C ASP A 9 20.01 12.19 11.44
N THR A 10 19.27 12.66 10.44
CA THR A 10 19.09 14.08 10.16
C THR A 10 17.68 14.51 10.54
N TRP A 11 17.40 15.81 10.56
CA TRP A 11 16.03 16.33 10.73
C TRP A 11 15.04 15.64 9.79
N ASN A 12 15.38 15.56 8.50
CA ASN A 12 14.52 14.95 7.48
C ASN A 12 14.30 13.47 7.76
N THR A 13 15.34 12.74 8.16
CA THR A 13 15.23 11.31 8.48
C THR A 13 14.36 11.08 9.72
N VAL A 14 14.45 11.94 10.74
CA VAL A 14 13.60 11.89 11.92
C VAL A 14 12.14 12.14 11.54
N LEU A 15 11.87 13.22 10.79
CA LEU A 15 10.51 13.57 10.37
C LEU A 15 9.90 12.48 9.48
N GLU A 16 10.65 11.98 8.50
CA GLU A 16 10.23 10.87 7.64
C GLU A 16 9.93 9.61 8.44
N ASN A 17 10.79 9.26 9.41
CA ASN A 17 10.56 8.12 10.29
C ASN A 17 9.26 8.29 11.09
N MET A 18 9.03 9.49 11.63
CA MET A 18 7.82 9.78 12.37
C MET A 18 6.56 9.69 11.49
N ILE A 19 6.62 10.21 10.26
CA ILE A 19 5.51 10.14 9.29
C ILE A 19 5.16 8.70 8.98
N ARG A 20 6.15 7.89 8.62
CA ARG A 20 5.94 6.46 8.36
C ARG A 20 5.34 5.75 9.57
N THR A 21 5.83 6.09 10.76
CA THR A 21 5.40 5.47 12.01
C THR A 21 3.94 5.76 12.32
N TYR A 22 3.47 7.01 12.21
CA TYR A 22 2.05 7.29 12.46
C TYR A 22 1.16 6.80 11.31
N GLN A 23 1.62 6.79 10.05
CA GLN A 23 0.82 6.28 8.92
C GLN A 23 0.55 4.77 9.06
N ILE A 24 1.54 4.01 9.56
CA ILE A 24 1.44 2.56 9.77
C ILE A 24 0.79 2.24 11.12
N GLY A 25 1.25 2.86 12.20
CA GLY A 25 0.91 2.52 13.58
C GLY A 25 -0.24 3.34 14.17
N GLY A 26 -0.62 4.45 13.54
CA GLY A 26 -1.58 5.43 14.07
C GLY A 26 -0.90 6.53 14.87
N ASP A 27 0.17 6.21 15.59
CA ASP A 27 0.86 7.12 16.50
C ASP A 27 2.37 7.14 16.26
N SER A 28 2.99 8.31 16.41
CA SER A 28 4.44 8.47 16.42
C SER A 28 4.89 9.38 17.55
N TYR A 29 6.03 9.04 18.16
CA TYR A 29 6.56 9.70 19.35
C TYR A 29 8.05 9.98 19.17
N SER A 30 8.49 11.16 19.58
CA SER A 30 9.91 11.46 19.76
C SER A 30 10.15 12.19 21.07
N GLU A 31 11.21 11.82 21.77
CA GLU A 31 11.71 12.54 22.94
C GLU A 31 12.31 13.87 22.50
N ILE A 32 11.83 14.96 23.08
CA ILE A 32 12.33 16.31 22.88
C ILE A 32 13.49 16.52 23.85
N VAL A 33 14.71 16.63 23.33
CA VAL A 33 15.90 16.85 24.16
C VAL A 33 16.29 18.32 24.06
N ARG A 34 16.31 18.99 25.21
CA ARG A 34 16.71 20.40 25.35
C ARG A 34 17.98 20.52 26.20
N ASP A 35 18.76 21.58 25.99
CA ASP A 35 19.85 21.95 26.88
C ASP A 35 19.34 22.68 28.14
N ASP A 36 20.25 23.00 29.06
CA ASP A 36 19.93 23.69 30.31
C ASP A 36 19.32 25.10 30.08
N ASP A 37 19.58 25.69 28.91
CA ASP A 37 19.04 26.99 28.50
C ASP A 37 17.66 26.85 27.79
N GLY A 38 17.16 25.62 27.63
CA GLY A 38 15.88 25.31 26.99
C GLY A 38 15.91 25.25 25.46
N ASN A 39 17.09 25.37 24.84
CA ASN A 39 17.22 25.26 23.40
C ASN A 39 17.06 23.81 22.96
N LEU A 40 16.39 23.59 21.83
CA LEU A 40 16.27 22.26 21.25
C LEU A 40 17.63 21.79 20.75
N ILE A 41 18.12 20.68 21.31
CA ILE A 41 19.40 20.07 20.89
C ILE A 41 19.19 18.80 20.07
N ASN A 42 18.11 18.05 20.31
CA ASN A 42 17.83 16.83 19.57
C ASN A 42 16.35 16.44 19.64
N ILE A 43 15.92 15.62 18.69
CA ILE A 43 14.63 14.94 18.69
C ILE A 43 14.93 13.48 18.45
N LYS A 44 14.57 12.62 19.39
CA LYS A 44 14.92 11.19 19.34
C LYS A 44 13.65 10.36 19.17
N PRO A 45 13.44 9.72 18.00
CA PRO A 45 12.32 8.81 17.78
C PRO A 45 12.26 7.71 18.85
N LEU A 46 11.05 7.47 19.35
CA LEU A 46 10.75 6.42 20.31
C LEU A 46 9.95 5.32 19.63
N ASP A 47 10.15 4.09 20.09
CA ASP A 47 9.40 2.94 19.61
C ASP A 47 7.94 3.01 20.11
N PRO A 48 6.94 3.16 19.21
CA PRO A 48 5.55 3.30 19.61
C PRO A 48 4.99 2.07 20.32
N THR A 49 5.58 0.88 20.13
CA THR A 49 5.08 -0.37 20.73
C THR A 49 5.26 -0.43 22.24
N VAL A 50 6.13 0.41 22.79
CA VAL A 50 6.40 0.49 24.24
C VAL A 50 5.87 1.77 24.88
N MET A 51 5.29 2.67 24.10
CA MET A 51 4.71 3.92 24.59
C MET A 51 3.26 3.70 25.05
N VAL A 52 2.90 4.35 26.16
CA VAL A 52 1.57 4.28 26.75
C VAL A 52 1.09 5.69 27.08
N HIS A 53 -0.10 6.04 26.62
CA HIS A 53 -0.79 7.24 27.05
C HIS A 53 -1.42 7.03 28.42
N VAL A 54 -1.22 7.97 29.34
CA VAL A 54 -1.95 8.01 30.60
C VAL A 54 -2.80 9.26 30.60
N ALA A 55 -4.12 9.08 30.70
CA ALA A 55 -5.08 10.17 30.74
C ALA A 55 -5.79 10.26 32.09
N ASN A 56 -6.30 11.44 32.42
CA ASN A 56 -7.15 11.65 33.59
C ASN A 56 -8.59 11.16 33.33
N LYS A 57 -9.47 11.31 34.33
CA LYS A 57 -10.89 10.91 34.24
C LYS A 57 -11.69 11.70 33.19
N GLN A 58 -11.16 12.83 32.74
CA GLN A 58 -11.76 13.70 31.74
C GLN A 58 -11.24 13.40 30.32
N GLY A 59 -10.39 12.37 30.15
CA GLY A 59 -9.81 12.02 28.86
C GLY A 59 -8.64 12.91 28.43
N THR A 60 -8.17 13.82 29.30
CA THR A 60 -6.99 14.65 29.01
C THR A 60 -5.71 13.87 29.27
N LEU A 61 -4.80 13.86 28.31
CA LEU A 61 -3.47 13.27 28.46
C LEU A 61 -2.69 13.98 29.58
N ILE A 62 -2.19 13.22 30.55
CA ILE A 62 -1.41 13.76 31.67
C ILE A 62 0.08 13.41 31.59
N ARG A 63 0.44 12.30 30.94
CA ARG A 63 1.83 11.89 30.72
C ARG A 63 1.91 10.75 29.71
N PHE A 64 3.13 10.54 29.20
CA PHE A 64 3.49 9.34 28.48
C PHE A 64 4.34 8.43 29.37
N GLU A 65 4.18 7.12 29.23
CA GLU A 65 5.05 6.13 29.88
C GLU A 65 5.71 5.25 28.81
N GLN A 66 7.04 5.13 28.88
CA GLN A 66 7.79 4.17 28.07
C GLN A 66 8.10 2.93 28.91
N ASN A 67 7.55 1.80 28.48
CA ASN A 67 7.88 0.51 29.04
C ASN A 67 9.32 0.13 28.68
N SER A 68 10.13 -0.19 29.70
CA SER A 68 11.48 -0.71 29.44
C SER A 68 11.39 -2.07 28.75
N LYS A 69 12.18 -2.25 27.69
CA LYS A 69 12.39 -3.56 27.04
C LYS A 69 13.18 -4.52 27.94
N VAL A 70 13.84 -4.00 28.97
CA VAL A 70 14.59 -4.79 29.94
C VAL A 70 13.70 -5.13 31.13
N LYS A 71 13.50 -6.44 31.35
CA LYS A 71 12.65 -6.94 32.43
C LYS A 71 13.12 -6.40 33.80
N GLY A 72 12.19 -5.85 34.57
CA GLY A 72 12.43 -5.38 35.94
C GLY A 72 12.94 -3.94 36.05
N GLN A 73 13.19 -3.26 34.93
CA GLN A 73 13.49 -1.83 34.94
C GLN A 73 12.20 -1.01 35.08
N PRO A 74 12.23 0.12 35.81
CA PRO A 74 11.08 1.00 35.93
C PRO A 74 10.72 1.59 34.57
N ARG A 75 9.45 1.97 34.43
CA ARG A 75 8.98 2.74 33.27
C ARG A 75 9.60 4.12 33.32
N HIS A 76 9.99 4.62 32.16
CA HIS A 76 10.37 6.02 32.04
C HIS A 76 9.11 6.85 31.82
N ILE A 77 9.00 7.97 32.52
CA ILE A 77 7.81 8.82 32.54
C ILE A 77 8.19 10.14 31.88
N PHE A 78 7.37 10.57 30.93
CA PHE A 78 7.50 11.86 30.25
C PHE A 78 6.26 12.70 30.48
N GLN A 79 6.44 13.99 30.71
CA GLN A 79 5.36 14.97 30.61
C GLN A 79 4.96 15.17 29.14
N PRO A 80 3.72 15.63 28.86
CA PRO A 80 3.27 15.85 27.50
C PRO A 80 4.20 16.73 26.65
N GLU A 81 4.77 17.78 27.26
CA GLU A 81 5.69 18.74 26.62
C GLU A 81 7.09 18.19 26.35
N GLU A 82 7.44 17.02 26.88
CA GLU A 82 8.72 16.35 26.64
C GLU A 82 8.67 15.41 25.42
N ILE A 83 7.48 15.20 24.85
CA ILE A 83 7.26 14.32 23.71
C ILE A 83 6.70 15.10 22.53
N PHE A 84 7.37 15.00 21.40
CA PHE A 84 6.82 15.37 20.11
C PHE A 84 5.93 14.23 19.61
N TYR A 85 4.63 14.45 19.60
CA TYR A 85 3.62 13.45 19.31
C TYR A 85 2.85 13.78 18.04
N LEU A 86 2.77 12.81 17.11
CA LEU A 86 2.01 12.93 15.88
C LEU A 86 0.94 11.83 15.80
N PRO A 87 -0.34 12.17 16.06
CA PRO A 87 -1.48 11.26 15.83
C PRO A 87 -1.97 11.32 14.38
N ARG A 88 -2.21 10.16 13.77
CA ARG A 88 -2.87 10.06 12.46
C ARG A 88 -4.40 10.10 12.61
N ASN A 89 -5.11 10.94 11.85
CA ASN A 89 -6.58 10.81 11.66
C ASN A 89 -7.40 10.63 12.96
N ARG A 90 -7.03 11.36 14.00
CA ARG A 90 -7.72 11.34 15.28
C ARG A 90 -9.08 12.01 15.13
N VAL A 91 -10.14 11.38 15.65
CA VAL A 91 -11.49 11.91 15.60
C VAL A 91 -11.95 12.27 17.01
N ALA A 92 -12.37 13.52 17.20
CA ALA A 92 -12.89 14.03 18.47
C ALA A 92 -11.93 13.81 19.67
N ASP A 93 -12.37 13.09 20.71
CA ASP A 93 -11.68 12.85 21.97
C ASP A 93 -10.82 11.58 21.98
N GLU A 94 -10.61 10.95 20.82
CA GLU A 94 -9.65 9.85 20.69
C GLU A 94 -8.26 10.29 21.16
N ILE A 95 -7.61 9.47 21.97
CA ILE A 95 -6.25 9.76 22.48
C ILE A 95 -5.20 9.26 21.50
N HIS A 96 -5.53 8.22 20.72
CA HIS A 96 -4.66 7.57 19.75
C HIS A 96 -5.07 7.91 18.32
N GLY A 97 -4.13 7.86 17.40
CA GLY A 97 -4.43 7.96 15.97
C GLY A 97 -5.00 6.68 15.37
N ASN A 98 -5.73 6.86 14.27
CA ASN A 98 -6.32 5.80 13.47
C ASN A 98 -5.43 5.45 12.28
N THR A 99 -4.86 4.24 12.31
CA THR A 99 -4.08 3.70 11.20
C THR A 99 -4.95 3.26 10.02
N MET A 100 -4.42 3.48 8.82
CA MET A 100 -4.98 2.93 7.58
C MET A 100 -4.76 1.43 7.45
N THR A 101 -3.75 0.88 8.11
CA THR A 101 -3.38 -0.54 8.05
C THR A 101 -4.54 -1.45 8.44
N LYS A 102 -5.35 -1.08 9.45
CA LYS A 102 -6.54 -1.88 9.82
C LYS A 102 -7.56 -1.96 8.70
N ARG A 103 -7.79 -0.85 7.97
CA ARG A 103 -8.72 -0.81 6.84
C ARG A 103 -8.19 -1.61 5.65
N LEU A 104 -6.89 -1.49 5.37
CA LEU A 104 -6.23 -2.17 4.26
C LEU A 104 -6.00 -3.67 4.52
N ALA A 105 -5.84 -4.10 5.78
CA ALA A 105 -5.54 -5.48 6.14
C ALA A 105 -6.56 -6.48 5.58
N THR A 106 -7.86 -6.17 5.68
CA THR A 106 -8.92 -7.03 5.14
C THR A 106 -8.77 -7.20 3.63
N ILE A 107 -8.48 -6.12 2.91
CA ILE A 107 -8.30 -6.12 1.45
C ILE A 107 -7.05 -6.92 1.06
N ILE A 108 -5.95 -6.72 1.79
CA ILE A 108 -4.69 -7.44 1.58
C ILE A 108 -4.89 -8.95 1.76
N LEU A 109 -5.59 -9.37 2.82
CA LEU A 109 -5.86 -10.78 3.09
C LEU A 109 -6.72 -11.41 1.99
N MET A 110 -7.83 -10.76 1.61
CA MET A 110 -8.69 -11.24 0.51
C MET A 110 -7.92 -11.35 -0.81
N ARG A 111 -7.03 -10.39 -1.09
CA ARG A 111 -6.21 -10.41 -2.32
C ARG A 111 -5.16 -11.52 -2.29
N ASN A 112 -4.49 -11.72 -1.17
CA ASN A 112 -3.48 -12.77 -1.04
C ASN A 112 -4.11 -14.15 -1.22
N GLU A 113 -5.28 -14.39 -0.63
CA GLU A 113 -6.04 -15.62 -0.81
C GLU A 113 -6.42 -15.84 -2.28
N ALA A 114 -7.01 -14.82 -2.93
CA ALA A 114 -7.38 -14.91 -4.33
C ALA A 114 -6.17 -15.17 -5.26
N MET A 115 -5.03 -14.54 -4.97
CA MET A 115 -3.78 -14.76 -5.72
C MET A 115 -3.19 -16.16 -5.49
N GLU A 116 -3.31 -16.71 -4.28
CA GLU A 116 -2.87 -18.06 -3.97
C GLU A 116 -3.71 -19.10 -4.71
N ASP A 117 -5.03 -18.94 -4.71
CA ASP A 117 -5.92 -19.81 -5.48
C ASP A 117 -5.68 -19.71 -6.98
N TRP A 118 -5.48 -18.50 -7.49
CA TRP A 118 -5.15 -18.31 -8.90
C TRP A 118 -3.82 -18.94 -9.30
N LYS A 119 -2.81 -18.84 -8.42
CA LYS A 119 -1.53 -19.54 -8.60
C LYS A 119 -1.74 -21.06 -8.71
N ARG A 120 -2.62 -21.66 -7.89
CA ARG A 120 -2.94 -23.09 -7.98
C ARG A 120 -3.64 -23.43 -9.30
N VAL A 121 -4.57 -22.60 -9.77
CA VAL A 121 -5.23 -22.79 -11.07
C VAL A 121 -4.21 -22.74 -12.21
N MET A 122 -3.32 -21.75 -12.21
CA MET A 122 -2.27 -21.63 -13.22
C MET A 122 -1.27 -22.78 -13.17
N HIS A 123 -0.90 -23.23 -11.97
CA HIS A 123 -0.07 -24.41 -11.80
C HIS A 123 -0.75 -25.65 -12.38
N ARG A 124 -2.07 -25.79 -12.25
CA ARG A 124 -2.83 -26.91 -12.85
C ARG A 124 -3.02 -26.78 -14.36
N ASN A 125 -2.96 -25.58 -14.92
CA ASN A 125 -2.95 -25.40 -16.38
C ASN A 125 -1.62 -25.83 -17.00
N VAL A 126 -0.50 -25.59 -16.29
CA VAL A 126 0.84 -26.02 -16.73
C VAL A 126 1.08 -27.49 -16.39
N ASP A 127 0.63 -27.93 -15.21
CA ASP A 127 0.77 -29.28 -14.70
C ASP A 127 -0.59 -29.87 -14.28
N PRO A 128 -1.35 -30.46 -15.20
CA PRO A 128 -2.70 -30.90 -14.94
C PRO A 128 -2.79 -32.07 -13.99
N MET A 129 -3.94 -32.16 -13.32
CA MET A 129 -4.29 -33.33 -12.54
C MET A 129 -4.72 -34.45 -13.48
N ILE A 130 -4.12 -35.63 -13.34
CA ILE A 130 -4.42 -36.78 -14.18
C ILE A 130 -5.02 -37.86 -13.28
N ALA A 131 -6.23 -38.32 -13.62
CA ALA A 131 -6.85 -39.48 -13.02
C ALA A 131 -6.40 -40.73 -13.77
N TYR A 132 -5.60 -41.59 -13.14
CA TYR A 132 -5.24 -42.89 -13.67
C TYR A 132 -6.24 -43.94 -13.18
N LYS A 133 -6.95 -44.59 -14.10
CA LYS A 133 -7.83 -45.73 -13.83
C LYS A 133 -7.02 -47.00 -14.07
N LEU A 134 -6.80 -47.76 -12.99
CA LEU A 134 -6.01 -48.99 -12.99
C LEU A 134 -6.93 -50.19 -12.75
N ASP A 135 -6.77 -51.25 -13.54
CA ASP A 135 -7.50 -52.51 -13.39
C ASP A 135 -6.84 -53.43 -12.35
N THR A 136 -6.60 -52.90 -11.14
CA THR A 136 -6.07 -53.67 -10.00
C THR A 136 -6.36 -52.96 -8.69
N ASP A 137 -6.65 -53.75 -7.65
CA ASP A 137 -6.83 -53.33 -6.25
C ASP A 137 -5.59 -53.58 -5.38
N ASP A 138 -4.53 -54.18 -5.94
CA ASP A 138 -3.28 -54.46 -5.25
C ASP A 138 -2.50 -53.15 -5.00
N THR A 139 -2.51 -52.72 -3.73
CA THR A 139 -1.80 -51.53 -3.25
C THR A 139 -0.31 -51.49 -3.63
N THR A 140 0.35 -52.65 -3.76
CA THR A 140 1.77 -52.73 -4.16
C THR A 140 1.95 -52.36 -5.63
N LYS A 141 1.07 -52.87 -6.50
CA LYS A 141 1.09 -52.54 -7.94
C LYS A 141 0.73 -51.07 -8.17
N ILE A 142 -0.23 -50.54 -7.42
CA ILE A 142 -0.62 -49.13 -7.45
C ILE A 142 0.56 -48.23 -7.02
N ALA A 143 1.24 -48.57 -5.92
CA ALA A 143 2.40 -47.81 -5.44
C ALA A 143 3.57 -47.83 -6.44
N ALA A 144 3.86 -48.99 -7.04
CA ALA A 144 4.89 -49.12 -8.07
C ALA A 144 4.55 -48.32 -9.33
N PHE A 145 3.27 -48.30 -9.73
CA PHE A 145 2.80 -47.48 -10.84
C PHE A 145 2.95 -45.98 -10.54
N LYS A 146 2.47 -45.54 -9.37
CA LYS A 146 2.60 -44.15 -8.91
C LYS A 146 4.06 -43.68 -8.91
N ALA A 147 4.97 -44.47 -8.35
CA ALA A 147 6.39 -44.11 -8.30
C ALA A 147 7.02 -43.94 -9.70
N LYS A 148 6.60 -44.75 -10.68
CA LYS A 148 7.05 -44.61 -12.08
C LYS A 148 6.51 -43.35 -12.73
N VAL A 149 5.23 -43.05 -12.53
CA VAL A 149 4.58 -41.83 -13.05
C VAL A 149 5.23 -40.59 -12.44
N ASP A 150 5.39 -40.55 -11.12
CA ASP A 150 5.99 -39.41 -10.42
C ASP A 150 7.45 -39.19 -10.85
N ALA A 151 8.22 -40.27 -11.05
CA ALA A 151 9.61 -40.19 -11.54
C ALA A 151 9.71 -39.70 -13.00
N ALA A 152 8.82 -40.19 -13.89
CA ALA A 152 8.79 -39.75 -15.29
C ALA A 152 8.34 -38.28 -15.39
N LYS A 153 7.30 -37.91 -14.63
CA LYS A 153 6.77 -36.54 -14.56
C LYS A 153 7.79 -35.56 -14.00
N GLY A 154 8.49 -35.92 -12.92
CA GLY A 154 9.54 -35.08 -12.32
C GLY A 154 10.74 -34.83 -13.24
N LYS A 155 10.96 -35.68 -14.25
CA LYS A 155 12.05 -35.53 -15.23
C LYS A 155 11.59 -34.99 -16.60
N GLY A 156 10.28 -34.84 -16.82
CA GLY A 156 9.73 -34.49 -18.13
C GLY A 156 9.91 -35.59 -19.19
N GLU A 157 10.00 -36.85 -18.78
CA GLU A 157 10.25 -37.99 -19.68
C GLU A 157 8.95 -38.57 -20.26
N ASN A 158 9.03 -39.08 -21.50
CA ASN A 158 7.92 -39.78 -22.14
C ASN A 158 7.64 -41.13 -21.45
N MET A 159 6.38 -41.40 -21.13
CA MET A 159 5.95 -42.67 -20.53
C MET A 159 5.26 -43.55 -21.59
N TYR A 160 5.74 -44.79 -21.76
CA TYR A 160 5.16 -45.76 -22.69
C TYR A 160 4.36 -46.81 -21.90
N ILE A 161 3.05 -46.87 -22.14
CA ILE A 161 2.14 -47.83 -21.50
C ILE A 161 1.50 -48.70 -22.58
N PRO A 162 1.46 -50.04 -22.41
CA PRO A 162 0.72 -50.93 -23.31
C PRO A 162 -0.76 -50.55 -23.39
N GLN A 163 -1.31 -50.55 -24.60
CA GLN A 163 -2.71 -50.22 -24.86
C GLN A 163 -3.64 -51.16 -24.07
N GLY A 164 -4.59 -50.59 -23.31
CA GLY A 164 -5.57 -51.32 -22.50
C GLY A 164 -5.15 -51.67 -21.06
N ALA A 165 -3.91 -51.37 -20.64
CA ALA A 165 -3.45 -51.65 -19.28
C ALA A 165 -3.75 -50.51 -18.27
N VAL A 166 -3.86 -49.28 -18.76
CA VAL A 166 -4.16 -48.08 -17.96
C VAL A 166 -4.96 -47.12 -18.83
N GLU A 167 -6.08 -46.63 -18.30
CA GLU A 167 -6.79 -45.48 -18.87
C GLU A 167 -6.44 -44.24 -18.05
N PHE A 168 -6.14 -43.12 -18.70
CA PHE A 168 -5.94 -41.85 -18.02
C PHE A 168 -6.94 -40.83 -18.53
N GLU A 169 -7.41 -40.00 -17.62
CA GLU A 169 -8.28 -38.87 -17.91
C GLU A 169 -7.65 -37.62 -17.32
N ILE A 170 -7.43 -36.62 -18.16
CA ILE A 170 -6.99 -35.32 -17.67
C ILE A 170 -8.19 -34.69 -16.98
N ILE A 171 -8.09 -34.49 -15.67
CA ILE A 171 -9.08 -33.73 -14.92
C ILE A 171 -8.91 -32.27 -15.35
N SER A 172 -9.66 -31.90 -16.37
CA SER A 172 -9.74 -30.54 -16.88
C SER A 172 -11.11 -29.96 -16.55
N LEU A 173 -11.12 -28.70 -16.14
CA LEU A 173 -12.33 -27.89 -16.13
C LEU A 173 -12.43 -27.25 -17.52
N ALA A 174 -13.61 -27.28 -18.14
CA ALA A 174 -13.80 -26.59 -19.40
C ALA A 174 -13.46 -25.09 -19.24
N PRO A 175 -12.85 -24.44 -20.25
CA PRO A 175 -12.60 -23.00 -20.22
C PRO A 175 -13.90 -22.25 -19.88
N ASN A 176 -13.85 -21.34 -18.90
CA ASN A 176 -15.00 -20.58 -18.38
C ASN A 176 -16.09 -21.40 -17.65
N ALA A 177 -15.84 -22.66 -17.29
CA ALA A 177 -16.78 -23.42 -16.45
C ALA A 177 -16.90 -22.86 -15.02
N ASN A 178 -15.88 -22.13 -14.56
CA ASN A 178 -15.86 -21.43 -13.27
C ASN A 178 -15.69 -19.93 -13.47
N LEU A 179 -16.14 -19.15 -12.48
CA LEU A 179 -15.95 -17.71 -12.45
C LEU A 179 -14.45 -17.36 -12.52
N ASN A 180 -14.08 -16.48 -13.44
CA ASN A 180 -12.70 -16.01 -13.56
C ASN A 180 -12.36 -15.06 -12.38
N PRO A 181 -11.42 -15.41 -11.49
CA PRO A 181 -11.09 -14.58 -10.33
C PRO A 181 -10.31 -13.31 -10.68
N LEU A 182 -9.82 -13.15 -11.92
CA LEU A 182 -9.05 -11.97 -12.32
C LEU A 182 -9.83 -10.66 -12.13
N ALA A 183 -11.12 -10.64 -12.50
CA ALA A 183 -11.96 -9.46 -12.32
C ALA A 183 -12.15 -9.12 -10.83
N TRP A 184 -12.23 -10.15 -9.98
CA TRP A 184 -12.29 -9.96 -8.53
C TRP A 184 -10.97 -9.41 -7.98
N ILE A 185 -9.83 -9.97 -8.40
CA ILE A 185 -8.49 -9.49 -8.03
C ILE A 185 -8.30 -8.03 -8.45
N GLU A 186 -8.75 -7.65 -9.65
CA GLU A 186 -8.70 -6.27 -10.15
C GLU A 186 -9.58 -5.33 -9.31
N SER A 187 -10.80 -5.76 -8.97
CA SER A 187 -11.68 -4.97 -8.09
C SER A 187 -11.08 -4.77 -6.69
N LEU A 188 -10.43 -5.79 -6.13
CA LEU A 188 -9.71 -5.69 -4.85
C LEU A 188 -8.51 -4.74 -4.95
N ASN A 189 -7.82 -4.73 -6.09
CA ASN A 189 -6.73 -3.79 -6.34
C ASN A 189 -7.24 -2.35 -6.37
N ASN A 190 -8.32 -2.09 -7.10
CA ASN A 190 -8.93 -0.75 -7.17
C ASN A 190 -9.40 -0.29 -5.79
N TYR A 191 -10.06 -1.18 -5.04
CA TYR A 191 -10.53 -0.89 -3.69
C TYR A 191 -9.38 -0.63 -2.70
N PHE A 192 -8.23 -1.31 -2.87
CA PHE A 192 -7.01 -1.06 -2.08
C PHE A 192 -6.52 0.37 -2.27
N TYR A 193 -6.39 0.85 -3.51
CA TYR A 193 -5.90 2.20 -3.79
C TYR A 193 -6.88 3.30 -3.40
N GLN A 194 -8.18 3.06 -3.61
CA GLN A 194 -9.23 3.96 -3.12
C GLN A 194 -9.20 4.08 -1.59
N SER A 195 -9.07 2.95 -0.89
CA SER A 195 -8.95 2.92 0.57
C SER A 195 -7.63 3.52 1.06
N ALA A 196 -6.57 3.43 0.26
CA ALA A 196 -5.28 4.04 0.53
C ALA A 196 -5.27 5.56 0.29
N GLY A 197 -6.28 6.12 -0.37
CA GLY A 197 -6.30 7.54 -0.74
C GLY A 197 -5.22 7.92 -1.76
N VAL A 198 -4.59 6.95 -2.41
CA VAL A 198 -3.54 7.17 -3.42
C VAL A 198 -4.08 6.75 -4.77
N PRO A 199 -4.28 7.67 -5.72
CA PRO A 199 -4.68 7.30 -7.07
C PRO A 199 -3.65 6.36 -7.72
N GLN A 200 -4.11 5.29 -8.36
CA GLN A 200 -3.26 4.30 -9.05
C GLN A 200 -2.28 4.93 -10.04
N ILE A 201 -2.66 6.07 -10.62
CA ILE A 201 -1.86 6.78 -11.60
C ILE A 201 -0.58 7.37 -11.04
N ILE A 202 -0.59 7.79 -9.79
CA ILE A 202 0.59 8.30 -9.10
C ILE A 202 1.64 7.19 -8.94
N LEU A 203 1.19 5.93 -8.89
CA LEU A 203 2.05 4.75 -8.75
C LEU A 203 2.43 4.11 -10.09
N GLY A 204 2.07 4.73 -11.22
CA GLY A 204 2.37 4.23 -12.57
C GLY A 204 1.57 2.99 -12.97
N GLY A 205 0.47 2.67 -12.27
CA GLY A 205 -0.25 1.40 -12.38
C GLY A 205 -1.39 1.36 -13.40
N VAL A 206 -1.44 2.25 -14.38
CA VAL A 206 -2.60 2.41 -15.25
C VAL A 206 -2.26 2.20 -16.73
N GLY A 207 -3.13 1.47 -17.43
CA GLY A 207 -3.14 1.42 -18.90
C GLY A 207 -3.47 2.79 -19.50
N ALA A 208 -3.41 2.92 -20.82
CA ALA A 208 -3.55 4.20 -21.54
C ALA A 208 -4.77 5.03 -21.06
N ILE A 209 -4.49 6.09 -20.29
CA ILE A 209 -5.47 7.11 -19.88
C ILE A 209 -5.13 8.42 -20.58
N THR A 210 -6.12 9.29 -20.70
CA THR A 210 -5.92 10.64 -21.22
C THR A 210 -5.12 11.49 -20.22
N GLU A 211 -4.27 12.38 -20.74
CA GLU A 211 -3.48 13.33 -19.96
C GLU A 211 -4.35 14.16 -18.99
N ARG A 212 -5.55 14.52 -19.43
CA ARG A 212 -6.53 15.23 -18.59
C ARG A 212 -6.95 14.45 -17.34
N ALA A 213 -7.14 13.14 -17.45
CA ALA A 213 -7.48 12.30 -16.29
C ALA A 213 -6.31 12.23 -15.30
N VAL A 214 -5.07 12.23 -15.81
CA VAL A 214 -3.85 12.26 -15.00
C VAL A 214 -3.79 13.54 -14.18
N SER A 215 -3.99 14.68 -14.83
CA SER A 215 -3.85 15.98 -14.20
C SER A 215 -4.94 16.24 -13.14
N ILE A 216 -6.18 15.78 -13.36
CA ILE A 216 -7.24 15.86 -12.33
C ILE A 216 -6.90 14.99 -11.12
N ALA A 217 -6.42 13.76 -11.35
CA ALA A 217 -6.02 12.86 -10.27
C ALA A 217 -4.82 13.41 -9.48
N TYR A 218 -3.87 14.04 -10.17
CA TYR A 218 -2.74 14.73 -9.53
C TYR A 218 -3.21 15.89 -8.65
N LEU A 219 -4.10 16.76 -9.15
CA LEU A 219 -4.65 17.87 -8.35
C LEU A 219 -5.40 17.39 -7.09
N ALA A 220 -6.23 16.34 -7.22
CA ALA A 220 -6.93 15.78 -6.07
C ALA A 220 -5.96 15.19 -5.03
N PHE A 221 -4.89 14.54 -5.49
CA PHE A 221 -3.85 14.02 -4.60
C PHE A 221 -3.04 15.14 -3.95
N GLN A 222 -2.74 16.21 -4.69
CA GLN A 222 -2.03 17.39 -4.20
C GLN A 222 -2.71 17.97 -2.95
N GLN A 223 -4.03 18.15 -2.97
CA GLN A 223 -4.79 18.65 -1.80
C GLN A 223 -4.57 17.81 -0.54
N THR A 224 -4.51 16.48 -0.68
CA THR A 224 -4.27 15.58 0.46
C THR A 224 -2.85 15.75 1.02
N ILE A 225 -1.86 15.96 0.15
CA ILE A 225 -0.47 16.21 0.55
C ILE A 225 -0.34 17.58 1.23
N GLU A 226 -0.99 18.61 0.70
CA GLU A 226 -0.98 19.96 1.28
C GLU A 226 -1.55 19.98 2.70
N GLU A 227 -2.68 19.29 2.93
CA GLU A 227 -3.25 19.13 4.27
C GLU A 227 -2.28 18.44 5.24
N GLU A 228 -1.56 17.40 4.79
CA GLU A 228 -0.58 16.69 5.61
C GLU A 228 0.66 17.55 5.90
N GLN A 229 1.13 18.32 4.92
CA GLN A 229 2.24 19.26 5.10
C GLN A 229 1.88 20.36 6.10
N LEU A 230 0.72 21.00 5.95
CA LEU A 230 0.24 22.02 6.88
C LEU A 230 0.09 21.47 8.30
N PHE A 231 -0.49 20.27 8.45
CA PHE A 231 -0.57 19.60 9.74
C PHE A 231 0.81 19.42 10.38
N LEU A 232 1.81 18.96 9.62
CA LEU A 232 3.18 18.79 10.12
C LEU A 232 3.81 20.12 10.53
N GLU A 233 3.66 21.16 9.74
CA GLU A 233 4.16 22.51 10.05
C GLU A 233 3.55 23.05 11.35
N GLU A 234 2.23 22.91 11.51
CA GLU A 234 1.51 23.30 12.74
C GLU A 234 1.96 22.48 13.96
N GLN A 235 2.14 21.17 13.82
CA GLN A 235 2.59 20.32 14.93
C GLN A 235 4.04 20.63 15.32
N VAL A 236 4.93 20.87 14.35
CA VAL A 236 6.31 21.27 14.61
C VAL A 236 6.36 22.63 15.29
N LEU A 237 5.57 23.60 14.83
CA LEU A 237 5.49 24.91 15.47
C LEU A 237 4.95 24.84 16.89
N SER A 238 3.81 24.17 17.09
CA SER A 238 3.13 24.14 18.39
C SER A 238 3.90 23.37 19.46
N GLN A 239 4.55 22.26 19.11
CA GLN A 239 5.21 21.38 20.10
C GLN A 239 6.71 21.68 20.24
N LEU A 240 7.38 22.06 19.15
CA LEU A 240 8.83 22.27 19.14
C LEU A 240 9.22 23.75 19.15
N ASN A 241 8.27 24.65 18.86
CA ASN A 241 8.50 26.08 18.64
C ASN A 241 9.50 26.35 17.50
N LEU A 242 9.39 25.58 16.42
CA LEU A 242 10.17 25.73 15.21
C LEU A 242 9.24 26.05 14.03
N VAL A 243 9.66 26.98 13.18
CA VAL A 243 9.00 27.21 11.90
C VAL A 243 9.73 26.41 10.85
N ILE A 244 9.01 25.53 10.16
CA ILE A 244 9.48 24.82 8.98
C ILE A 244 8.56 25.19 7.81
N GLU A 245 9.11 25.14 6.61
CA GLU A 245 8.39 25.35 5.36
C GLU A 245 8.67 24.15 4.48
N LEU A 246 7.64 23.36 4.21
CA LEU A 246 7.73 22.19 3.34
C LEU A 246 7.46 22.64 1.91
N GLU A 247 8.45 22.48 1.03
CA GLU A 247 8.28 22.86 -0.37
C GLU A 247 7.19 22.01 -1.04
N PHE A 248 6.24 22.69 -1.67
CA PHE A 248 5.22 22.03 -2.48
C PHE A 248 5.84 21.51 -3.79
N PRO A 249 5.45 20.31 -4.25
CA PRO A 249 5.78 19.92 -5.61
C PRO A 249 5.16 20.91 -6.60
N ALA A 250 5.84 21.17 -7.72
CA ALA A 250 5.39 22.14 -8.71
C ALA A 250 3.94 21.84 -9.15
N SER A 251 3.05 22.82 -9.01
CA SER A 251 1.64 22.65 -9.36
C SER A 251 1.45 22.59 -10.89
N LEU A 252 0.78 21.55 -11.36
CA LEU A 252 0.37 21.38 -12.77
C LEU A 252 -0.87 22.22 -13.14
N GLN A 253 -1.36 23.06 -12.23
CA GLN A 253 -2.60 23.83 -12.45
C GLN A 253 -2.49 24.82 -13.61
N ASN A 254 -1.30 25.38 -13.84
CA ASN A 254 -1.05 26.27 -14.98
C ASN A 254 -1.05 25.52 -16.32
N ASP A 255 -0.49 24.31 -16.35
CA ASP A 255 -0.47 23.48 -17.54
C ASP A 255 -1.89 23.02 -17.92
N LEU A 256 -2.71 22.68 -16.92
CA LEU A 256 -4.13 22.35 -17.09
C LEU A 256 -4.97 23.49 -17.70
N LEU A 257 -4.73 24.74 -17.29
CA LEU A 257 -5.42 25.91 -17.85
C LEU A 257 -4.94 26.21 -19.27
N SER A 258 -3.67 25.95 -19.58
CA SER A 258 -3.13 26.12 -20.93
C SER A 258 -3.65 25.08 -21.92
N ASP A 259 -3.86 23.83 -21.47
CA ASP A 259 -4.44 22.78 -22.32
C ASP A 259 -5.95 22.95 -22.56
N GLN A 260 -6.68 23.62 -21.65
CA GLN A 260 -8.07 24.04 -21.93
C GLN A 260 -8.18 24.96 -23.16
N GLN A 261 -7.12 25.68 -23.52
CA GLN A 261 -7.09 26.51 -24.74
C GLN A 261 -6.76 25.71 -26.00
N LYS A 262 -6.10 24.54 -25.88
CA LYS A 262 -5.80 23.67 -27.03
C LYS A 262 -6.98 22.81 -27.46
N ASP A 263 -7.83 22.41 -26.52
CA ASP A 263 -9.05 21.62 -26.77
C ASP A 263 -10.29 22.50 -27.11
N GLY A 264 -10.08 23.71 -27.65
CA GLY A 264 -11.14 24.51 -28.26
C GLY A 264 -11.77 23.80 -29.47
N PRO A 265 -13.01 24.15 -29.87
CA PRO A 265 -13.67 23.48 -30.99
C PRO A 265 -12.76 23.54 -32.21
N VAL A 266 -12.50 22.35 -32.77
CA VAL A 266 -11.79 22.08 -34.03
C VAL A 266 -11.70 23.34 -34.88
N ASN A 267 -10.47 23.83 -35.11
CA ASN A 267 -10.18 24.75 -36.20
C ASN A 267 -10.70 24.10 -37.49
N ILE A 268 -11.96 24.39 -37.83
CA ILE A 268 -12.46 24.22 -39.18
C ILE A 268 -11.68 25.27 -39.95
N ASP A 269 -10.67 24.79 -40.67
CA ASP A 269 -9.92 25.60 -41.61
C ASP A 269 -10.94 26.21 -42.57
N GLU A 270 -11.03 27.55 -42.64
CA GLU A 270 -11.97 28.23 -43.55
C GLU A 270 -11.76 27.81 -45.02
N SER A 271 -10.61 27.20 -45.32
CA SER A 271 -10.26 26.60 -46.61
C SER A 271 -11.03 25.31 -46.96
N GLU A 272 -11.73 24.66 -46.03
CA GLU A 272 -12.54 23.45 -46.29
C GLU A 272 -14.02 23.74 -46.66
N THR A 273 -14.46 25.01 -46.72
CA THR A 273 -15.86 25.35 -47.06
C THR A 273 -16.12 25.82 -48.49
N THR A 274 -15.12 25.87 -49.37
CA THR A 274 -15.35 26.09 -50.81
C THR A 274 -15.52 24.77 -51.55
N ALA A 275 -16.74 24.21 -51.49
CA ALA A 275 -17.20 23.23 -52.46
C ALA A 275 -17.33 23.92 -53.84
N THR A 276 -16.50 23.50 -54.78
CA THR A 276 -16.57 23.88 -56.20
C THR A 276 -17.93 23.48 -56.79
N GLU A 277 -18.78 24.46 -57.09
CA GLU A 277 -19.91 24.31 -58.01
C GLU A 277 -19.37 24.19 -59.45
N GLU A 278 -19.20 22.96 -59.94
CA GLU A 278 -19.21 22.68 -61.38
C GLU A 278 -20.51 21.96 -61.75
N ARG A 279 -21.45 22.74 -62.30
CA ARG A 279 -22.57 22.25 -63.11
C ARG A 279 -22.75 23.16 -64.32
N ALA A 280 -22.23 22.70 -65.48
CA ALA A 280 -22.83 22.70 -66.82
C ALA A 280 -21.73 22.66 -67.89
#